data_AF-A0A917J4V4-F1
#
_entry.id   AF-A0A917J4V4-F1
#
_cell.length_a   1.000
_cell.length_b   1.000
_cell.length_c   1.000
_cell.angle_alpha   90.00
_cell.angle_beta   90.00
_cell.angle_gamma   90.00
#
_symmetry.space_group_name_H-M   'P 1'
#
loop_
_entity.id
_entity.type
_entity.pdbx_description
1 polymer ?
#
loop_
_entity_poly.entity_id
_entity_poly.type
_entity_poly.pdbx_seq_one_letter_code
_entity_poly.pdbx_strand_id
1 'polypeptide(L)'
;MIMPVFLIAASLGGLLAGYYKIKRHDKERMYLSILVLLPLFLSPIEQWIGSVNNQYEAYTYIDLHADKTKIWQNVTRVRAIQKDQDKGWLTNRLGFPRPVRAELNYNGVGGYRKAVFEKGLVFHEQVTQYEEERRMRFTIKANPYEIPSTTMDEHVVIGGNYFDVMDGTYVLQKLNANTYRLHLYSHFKLTTTFNFYASWWAGLIMKDIQNNILQVIKERVE
;
A
#
# COMPACT_ATOMS: atom_id res chain seq x y z
N MET A 1 8.98 -12.35 -14.18
CA MET A 1 9.96 -13.42 -13.85
C MET A 1 9.61 -14.08 -12.52
N ILE A 2 8.74 -15.11 -12.53
CA ILE A 2 8.25 -15.78 -11.30
C ILE A 2 8.59 -17.28 -11.27
N MET A 3 9.37 -17.74 -12.26
CA MET A 3 9.81 -19.13 -12.43
C MET A 3 10.44 -19.74 -11.16
N PRO A 4 11.32 -19.06 -10.41
CA PRO A 4 11.89 -19.65 -9.18
C PRO A 4 10.82 -19.95 -8.11
N VAL A 5 9.83 -19.08 -7.98
CA VAL A 5 8.72 -19.25 -7.03
C VAL A 5 7.85 -20.43 -7.47
N PHE A 6 7.56 -20.55 -8.76
CA PHE A 6 6.84 -21.69 -9.30
C PHE A 6 7.60 -23.01 -9.12
N LEU A 7 8.92 -23.03 -9.27
CA LEU A 7 9.72 -24.24 -9.04
C LEU A 7 9.71 -24.66 -7.57
N ILE A 8 9.75 -23.70 -6.63
CA ILE A 8 9.62 -23.99 -5.19
C ILE A 8 8.21 -24.51 -4.88
N ALA A 9 7.16 -23.85 -5.39
CA ALA A 9 5.78 -24.29 -5.20
C ALA A 9 5.51 -25.67 -5.81
N ALA A 10 6.04 -25.94 -7.01
CA ALA A 10 5.93 -27.23 -7.68
C ALA A 10 6.71 -28.33 -6.92
N SER A 11 7.88 -28.00 -6.37
CA SER A 11 8.67 -28.93 -5.55
C SER A 11 7.96 -29.27 -4.24
N LEU A 12 7.41 -28.26 -3.55
CA LEU A 12 6.59 -28.47 -2.34
C LEU A 12 5.33 -29.27 -2.64
N GLY A 13 4.63 -28.96 -3.74
CA GLY A 13 3.47 -29.72 -4.21
C GLY A 13 3.82 -31.16 -4.53
N GLY A 14 4.96 -31.40 -5.19
CA GLY A 14 5.47 -32.75 -5.50
C GLY A 14 5.86 -33.54 -4.25
N LEU A 15 6.50 -32.90 -3.26
CA LEU A 15 6.84 -33.52 -1.98
C LEU A 15 5.59 -33.88 -1.17
N LEU A 16 4.61 -32.99 -1.10
CA LEU A 16 3.33 -33.26 -0.45
C LEU A 16 2.58 -34.40 -1.14
N ALA A 17 2.50 -34.37 -2.48
CA ALA A 17 1.89 -35.44 -3.27
C ALA A 17 2.61 -36.78 -3.05
N GLY A 18 3.94 -36.79 -3.01
CA GLY A 18 4.75 -37.96 -2.72
C GLY A 18 4.51 -38.51 -1.32
N TYR A 19 4.47 -37.64 -0.30
CA TYR A 19 4.23 -38.02 1.09
C TYR A 19 2.85 -38.67 1.29
N TYR A 20 1.79 -38.11 0.68
CA TYR A 20 0.45 -38.70 0.76
C TYR A 20 0.33 -40.01 -0.04
N LYS A 21 0.95 -40.09 -1.23
CA LYS A 21 0.92 -41.29 -2.08
C LYS A 21 1.66 -42.50 -1.47
N ILE A 22 2.75 -42.26 -0.73
CA ILE A 22 3.50 -43.34 -0.07
C ILE A 22 2.73 -43.94 1.12
N LYS A 23 1.74 -43.22 1.67
CA LYS A 23 1.01 -43.63 2.87
C LYS A 23 -0.32 -44.35 2.60
N ARG A 24 -0.83 -44.38 1.36
CA ARG A 24 -2.10 -45.04 1.00
C ARG A 24 -2.00 -45.79 -0.33
N HIS A 25 -2.10 -47.11 -0.25
CA HIS A 25 -2.12 -48.00 -1.40
C HIS A 25 -3.52 -48.12 -2.05
N ASP A 26 -3.51 -48.23 -3.38
CA ASP A 26 -4.49 -48.85 -4.29
C ASP A 26 -5.79 -48.16 -4.75
N LYS A 27 -6.24 -47.01 -4.21
CA LYS A 27 -7.47 -46.35 -4.76
C LYS A 27 -7.38 -44.85 -5.10
N GLU A 28 -6.21 -44.22 -5.02
CA GLU A 28 -6.10 -42.74 -5.06
C GLU A 28 -5.71 -42.12 -6.42
N ARG A 29 -5.79 -42.85 -7.54
CA ARG A 29 -5.44 -42.30 -8.88
C ARG A 29 -6.33 -41.13 -9.33
N MET A 30 -7.52 -40.96 -8.75
CA MET A 30 -8.48 -39.93 -9.15
C MET A 30 -8.21 -38.54 -8.52
N TYR A 31 -7.60 -38.47 -7.33
CA TYR A 31 -7.44 -37.20 -6.60
C TYR A 31 -6.33 -36.29 -7.16
N LEU A 32 -5.24 -36.88 -7.67
CA LEU A 32 -4.12 -36.13 -8.28
C LEU A 32 -4.53 -35.46 -9.60
N SER A 33 -5.29 -36.17 -10.44
CA SER A 33 -5.81 -35.62 -11.70
C SER A 33 -6.75 -34.44 -11.44
N ILE A 34 -7.59 -34.52 -10.39
CA ILE A 34 -8.46 -33.41 -9.99
C ILE A 34 -7.64 -32.20 -9.54
N LEU A 35 -6.57 -32.40 -8.77
CA LEU A 35 -5.72 -31.29 -8.28
C LEU A 35 -4.96 -30.59 -9.42
N VAL A 36 -4.49 -31.34 -10.42
CA VAL A 36 -3.79 -30.79 -11.60
C VAL A 36 -4.77 -30.09 -12.56
N LEU A 37 -5.99 -30.62 -12.70
CA LEU A 37 -7.03 -30.02 -13.54
C LEU A 37 -7.81 -28.90 -12.83
N LEU A 38 -7.67 -28.76 -11.50
CA LEU A 38 -8.37 -27.76 -10.69
C LEU A 38 -8.24 -26.33 -11.26
N PRO A 39 -7.05 -25.84 -11.67
CA PRO A 39 -6.92 -24.49 -12.22
C PRO A 39 -7.72 -24.29 -13.52
N LEU A 40 -7.87 -25.34 -14.33
CA LEU A 40 -8.67 -25.30 -15.56
C LEU A 40 -10.17 -25.22 -15.27
N PHE A 41 -10.63 -25.85 -14.17
CA PHE A 41 -12.02 -25.73 -13.73
C PHE A 41 -12.30 -24.42 -12.97
N LEU A 42 -11.29 -23.85 -12.30
CA LEU A 42 -11.41 -22.58 -11.58
C LEU A 42 -11.33 -21.36 -12.51
N SER A 43 -10.64 -21.44 -13.65
CA SER A 43 -10.47 -20.32 -14.57
C SER A 43 -11.80 -19.75 -15.14
N PRO A 44 -12.78 -20.56 -15.59
CA PRO A 44 -14.09 -20.06 -16.01
C PRO A 44 -14.88 -19.44 -14.85
N ILE A 45 -14.74 -19.99 -13.64
CA ILE A 45 -15.39 -19.47 -12.42
C ILE A 45 -14.82 -18.10 -12.07
N GLU A 46 -13.51 -17.92 -12.18
CA GLU A 46 -12.84 -16.64 -11.98
C GLU A 46 -13.33 -15.57 -12.97
N GLN A 47 -13.45 -15.93 -14.26
CA GLN A 47 -13.98 -15.01 -15.28
C GLN A 47 -15.45 -14.65 -15.03
N TRP A 48 -16.24 -15.58 -14.46
CA TRP A 48 -17.64 -15.35 -14.11
C TRP A 48 -17.83 -14.40 -12.93
N ILE A 49 -16.90 -14.40 -11.96
CA ILE A 49 -16.92 -13.47 -10.82
C ILE A 49 -16.72 -12.02 -11.31
N GLY A 50 -16.00 -11.83 -12.42
CA GLY A 50 -15.70 -10.52 -12.99
C GLY A 50 -14.75 -9.69 -12.11
N SER A 51 -14.21 -8.61 -12.67
CA SER A 51 -13.44 -7.65 -11.86
C SER A 51 -14.40 -6.79 -11.05
N VAL A 52 -14.42 -6.97 -9.74
CA VAL A 52 -15.20 -6.10 -8.86
C VAL A 52 -14.37 -4.85 -8.58
N ASN A 53 -14.91 -3.68 -8.86
CA ASN A 53 -14.29 -2.41 -8.50
C ASN A 53 -14.69 -2.05 -7.07
N ASN A 54 -13.79 -2.26 -6.11
CA ASN A 54 -14.03 -1.96 -4.70
C ASN A 54 -13.10 -0.86 -4.19
N GLN A 55 -13.64 -0.03 -3.30
CA GLN A 55 -12.88 0.95 -2.55
C GLN A 55 -12.56 0.39 -1.17
N TYR A 56 -11.31 0.60 -0.74
CA TYR A 56 -10.77 0.14 0.52
C TYR A 56 -10.16 1.31 1.29
N GLU A 57 -10.14 1.18 2.61
CA GLU A 57 -9.56 2.15 3.51
C GLU A 57 -8.34 1.56 4.22
N ALA A 58 -7.23 2.28 4.20
CA ALA A 58 -6.09 2.04 5.07
C ALA A 58 -6.07 3.08 6.18
N TYR A 59 -6.12 2.61 7.42
CA TYR A 59 -6.06 3.44 8.62
C TYR A 59 -4.87 3.07 9.48
N THR A 60 -4.13 4.10 9.90
CA THR A 60 -3.02 4.03 10.86
C THR A 60 -3.06 5.25 11.79
N TYR A 61 -2.41 5.14 12.94
CA TYR A 61 -2.25 6.24 13.87
C TYR A 61 -0.93 6.13 14.64
N ILE A 62 -0.45 7.25 15.16
CA ILE A 62 0.69 7.29 16.07
C ILE A 62 0.49 8.35 17.15
N ASP A 63 1.03 8.09 18.34
CA ASP A 63 1.04 9.03 19.45
C ASP A 63 2.38 9.78 19.50
N LEU A 64 2.27 11.11 19.62
CA LEU A 64 3.36 12.09 19.51
C LEU A 64 3.44 12.93 20.78
N HIS A 65 4.64 13.09 21.34
CA HIS A 65 4.91 13.92 22.52
C HIS A 65 5.56 15.24 22.14
N ALA A 66 4.79 16.13 21.53
CA ALA A 66 5.28 17.43 21.06
C ALA A 66 4.16 18.47 21.01
N ASP A 67 4.55 19.72 20.83
CA ASP A 67 3.62 20.82 20.60
C ASP A 67 2.84 20.63 19.29
N LYS A 68 1.56 20.97 19.33
CA LYS A 68 0.59 20.83 18.25
C LYS A 68 1.06 21.54 16.98
N THR A 69 1.61 22.74 17.11
CA THR A 69 2.11 23.54 15.99
C THR A 69 3.35 22.89 15.35
N LYS A 70 4.28 22.35 16.16
CA LYS A 70 5.45 21.60 15.67
C LYS A 70 5.05 20.35 14.89
N ILE A 71 4.05 19.62 15.38
CA ILE A 71 3.47 18.46 14.69
C ILE A 71 2.88 18.88 13.35
N TRP A 72 2.04 19.93 13.35
CA TRP A 72 1.33 20.37 12.15
C TRP A 72 2.26 20.88 11.04
N GLN A 73 3.35 21.57 11.41
CA GLN A 73 4.38 22.00 10.46
C GLN A 73 5.04 20.81 9.73
N ASN A 74 5.27 19.70 10.43
CA ASN A 74 5.84 18.49 9.82
C ASN A 74 4.82 17.72 8.97
N VAL A 75 3.53 17.77 9.30
CA VAL A 75 2.45 17.15 8.50
C VAL A 75 2.21 17.91 7.19
N THR A 76 2.23 19.24 7.23
CA THR A 76 2.01 20.08 6.05
C THR A 76 3.20 20.11 5.11
N ARG A 77 4.43 20.04 5.65
CA ARG A 77 5.67 20.08 4.87
C ARG A 77 6.63 18.99 5.31
N VAL A 78 6.52 17.81 4.70
CA VAL A 78 7.45 16.71 4.93
C VAL A 78 8.72 16.98 4.12
N ARG A 79 9.72 17.56 4.78
CA ARG A 79 11.07 17.74 4.21
C ARG A 79 11.68 16.40 3.82
N ALA A 80 12.70 16.45 2.95
CA ALA A 80 13.42 15.29 2.46
C ALA A 80 13.71 14.26 3.57
N ILE A 81 13.26 13.03 3.38
CA ILE A 81 13.44 11.89 4.28
C ILE A 81 14.78 11.24 3.92
N GLN A 82 15.69 11.21 4.88
CA GLN A 82 16.96 10.52 4.70
C GLN A 82 16.78 9.01 4.82
N LYS A 83 17.67 8.22 4.19
CA LYS A 83 17.53 6.76 4.09
C LYS A 83 17.58 6.04 5.45
N ASP A 84 18.19 6.65 6.45
CA ASP A 84 18.28 6.19 7.83
C ASP A 84 16.97 6.34 8.62
N GLN A 85 16.10 7.27 8.20
CA GLN A 85 14.78 7.50 8.81
C GLN A 85 13.70 6.59 8.22
N ASP A 86 13.98 5.90 7.10
CA ASP A 86 13.03 5.00 6.46
C ASP A 86 12.94 3.65 7.20
N LYS A 87 11.78 3.39 7.80
CA LYS A 87 11.52 2.17 8.57
C LYS A 87 10.49 1.24 7.91
N GLY A 88 10.18 1.46 6.62
CA GLY A 88 9.23 0.63 5.87
C GLY A 88 9.79 -0.76 5.60
N TRP A 89 9.61 -1.71 6.50
CA TRP A 89 10.24 -3.03 6.38
C TRP A 89 9.68 -3.84 5.19
N LEU A 90 8.36 -3.76 4.96
CA LEU A 90 7.69 -4.56 3.93
C LEU A 90 7.92 -3.95 2.55
N THR A 91 7.73 -2.63 2.45
CA THR A 91 7.96 -1.86 1.22
C THR A 91 9.42 -1.97 0.76
N ASN A 92 10.40 -1.87 1.67
CA ASN A 92 11.81 -2.07 1.34
C ASN A 92 12.10 -3.50 0.86
N ARG A 93 11.50 -4.52 1.50
CA ARG A 93 11.70 -5.92 1.10
C ARG A 93 11.09 -6.26 -0.26
N LEU A 94 9.95 -5.64 -0.59
CA LEU A 94 9.27 -5.81 -1.87
C LEU A 94 9.83 -4.89 -2.97
N GLY A 95 10.80 -4.02 -2.65
CA GLY A 95 11.38 -3.08 -3.60
C GLY A 95 10.44 -1.94 -4.02
N PHE A 96 9.42 -1.65 -3.20
CA PHE A 96 8.48 -0.56 -3.42
C PHE A 96 9.20 0.79 -3.26
N PRO A 97 8.89 1.81 -4.10
CA PRO A 97 9.51 3.12 -3.96
C PRO A 97 9.25 3.76 -2.61
N ARG A 98 10.29 4.30 -1.97
CA ARG A 98 10.17 5.00 -0.68
C ARG A 98 9.73 6.45 -0.84
N PRO A 99 9.01 7.04 0.15
CA PRO A 99 8.71 8.46 0.14
C PRO A 99 10.00 9.28 0.36
N VAL A 100 10.26 10.25 -0.51
CA VAL A 100 11.45 11.12 -0.43
C VAL A 100 11.10 12.48 0.14
N ARG A 101 10.08 13.16 -0.37
CA ARG A 101 9.66 14.49 0.12
C ARG A 101 8.22 14.80 -0.25
N ALA A 102 7.54 15.61 0.54
CA ALA A 102 6.23 16.16 0.19
C ALA A 102 6.15 17.64 0.60
N GLU A 103 6.02 18.52 -0.40
CA GLU A 103 6.03 19.97 -0.18
C GLU A 103 4.71 20.59 -0.63
N LEU A 104 4.05 21.27 0.31
CA LEU A 104 2.82 22.02 0.08
C LEU A 104 3.17 23.46 -0.34
N ASN A 105 2.54 23.94 -1.41
CA ASN A 105 2.78 25.29 -1.93
C ASN A 105 2.26 26.41 -0.98
N TYR A 106 1.07 26.23 -0.41
CA TYR A 106 0.47 27.13 0.58
C TYR A 106 -0.49 26.37 1.51
N ASN A 107 -0.66 26.89 2.71
CA ASN A 107 -1.53 26.29 3.72
C ASN A 107 -2.97 26.75 3.49
N GLY A 108 -3.83 25.87 3.00
CA GLY A 108 -5.24 26.17 2.77
C GLY A 108 -5.90 25.26 1.75
N VAL A 109 -7.22 25.41 1.61
CA VAL A 109 -8.00 24.71 0.58
C VAL A 109 -7.53 25.15 -0.81
N GLY A 110 -7.38 24.19 -1.72
CA GLY A 110 -6.79 24.39 -3.05
C GLY A 110 -5.26 24.29 -3.07
N GLY A 111 -4.62 24.15 -1.90
CA GLY A 111 -3.19 23.91 -1.78
C GLY A 111 -2.77 22.68 -2.59
N TYR A 112 -1.65 22.79 -3.29
CA TYR A 112 -1.08 21.74 -4.10
C TYR A 112 0.17 21.20 -3.40
N ARG A 113 0.21 19.88 -3.19
CA ARG A 113 1.33 19.17 -2.59
C ARG A 113 1.91 18.20 -3.61
N LYS A 114 3.22 18.26 -3.81
CA LYS A 114 3.94 17.32 -4.67
C LYS A 114 4.67 16.33 -3.79
N ALA A 115 4.16 15.10 -3.74
CA ALA A 115 4.81 14.00 -3.03
C ALA A 115 5.70 13.21 -4.00
N VAL A 116 6.99 13.21 -3.74
CA VAL A 116 8.02 12.56 -4.57
C VAL A 116 8.52 11.32 -3.84
N PHE A 117 8.55 10.21 -4.56
CA PHE A 117 9.02 8.91 -4.11
C PHE A 117 10.29 8.53 -4.91
N GLU A 118 11.01 7.52 -4.45
CA GLU A 118 12.15 6.95 -5.17
C GLU A 118 11.73 6.47 -6.58
N LYS A 119 12.72 6.21 -7.44
CA LYS A 119 12.47 5.72 -8.81
C LYS A 119 11.54 6.63 -9.64
N GLY A 120 11.48 7.93 -9.35
CA GLY A 120 10.74 8.90 -10.15
C GLY A 120 9.21 8.85 -9.99
N LEU A 121 8.68 8.11 -9.01
CA LEU A 121 7.24 8.11 -8.72
C LEU A 121 6.84 9.45 -8.10
N VAL A 122 5.84 10.11 -8.68
CA VAL A 122 5.34 11.40 -8.20
C VAL A 122 3.83 11.34 -8.07
N PHE A 123 3.34 11.82 -6.93
CA PHE A 123 1.93 12.03 -6.68
C PHE A 123 1.62 13.53 -6.62
N HIS A 124 0.56 13.90 -7.33
CA HIS A 124 0.02 15.25 -7.34
C HIS A 124 -1.18 15.30 -6.41
N GLU A 125 -1.05 16.04 -5.33
CA GLU A 125 -2.06 16.07 -4.28
C GLU A 125 -2.69 17.45 -4.19
N GLN A 126 -4.00 17.50 -4.00
CA GLN A 126 -4.74 18.75 -3.88
C GLN A 126 -5.55 18.78 -2.59
N VAL A 127 -5.32 19.78 -1.76
CA VAL A 127 -6.01 19.96 -0.47
C VAL A 127 -7.46 20.36 -0.73
N THR A 128 -8.39 19.51 -0.30
CA THR A 128 -9.83 19.72 -0.44
C THR A 128 -10.48 20.26 0.83
N GLN A 129 -9.90 19.93 2.00
CA GLN A 129 -10.33 20.46 3.29
C GLN A 129 -9.10 20.76 4.14
N TYR A 130 -9.11 21.92 4.80
CA TYR A 130 -8.02 22.36 5.64
C TYR A 130 -8.55 23.06 6.89
N GLU A 131 -8.25 22.50 8.05
CA GLU A 131 -8.44 23.08 9.38
C GLU A 131 -7.09 23.12 10.06
N GLU A 132 -6.56 24.32 10.29
CA GLU A 132 -5.24 24.55 10.88
C GLU A 132 -5.08 23.74 12.18
N GLU A 133 -3.97 23.00 12.27
CA GLU A 133 -3.63 22.16 13.40
C GLU A 133 -4.67 21.08 13.78
N ARG A 134 -5.60 20.73 12.90
CA ARG A 134 -6.65 19.76 13.25
C ARG A 134 -6.91 18.74 12.16
N ARG A 135 -7.09 19.18 10.93
CA ARG A 135 -7.49 18.29 9.84
C ARG A 135 -7.02 18.78 8.49
N MET A 136 -6.50 17.86 7.69
CA MET A 136 -6.13 18.13 6.30
C MET A 136 -6.55 16.94 5.44
N ARG A 137 -7.47 17.16 4.52
CA ARG A 137 -7.85 16.18 3.49
C ARG A 137 -7.33 16.63 2.14
N PHE A 138 -6.76 15.69 1.39
CA PHE A 138 -6.23 15.94 0.07
C PHE A 138 -6.61 14.79 -0.87
N THR A 139 -6.94 15.13 -2.11
CA THR A 139 -7.08 14.15 -3.19
C THR A 139 -5.71 13.86 -3.78
N ILE A 140 -5.52 12.65 -4.28
CA ILE A 140 -4.26 12.18 -4.85
C ILE A 140 -4.54 11.86 -6.32
N LYS A 141 -3.64 12.29 -7.20
CA LYS A 141 -3.62 11.89 -8.60
C LYS A 141 -2.21 11.43 -8.94
N ALA A 142 -2.08 10.15 -9.28
CA ALA A 142 -0.90 9.63 -9.93
C ALA A 142 -1.06 9.81 -11.45
N ASN A 143 -0.04 10.29 -12.13
CA ASN A 143 -0.03 10.32 -13.59
C ASN A 143 0.79 9.13 -14.09
N PRO A 144 0.17 8.06 -14.62
CA PRO A 144 0.88 6.86 -15.06
C PRO A 144 1.96 7.15 -16.10
N TYR A 145 1.78 8.18 -16.93
CA TYR A 145 2.73 8.59 -17.96
C TYR A 145 4.01 9.24 -17.40
N GLU A 146 3.99 9.70 -16.15
CA GLU A 146 5.16 10.26 -15.47
C GLU A 146 5.93 9.19 -14.67
N ILE A 147 5.35 8.00 -14.49
CA ILE A 147 5.96 6.91 -13.74
C ILE A 147 6.84 6.11 -14.71
N PRO A 148 8.17 6.06 -14.50
CA PRO A 148 9.03 5.23 -15.33
C PRO A 148 8.56 3.76 -15.28
N SER A 149 8.57 3.07 -16.42
CA SER A 149 8.21 1.65 -16.51
C SER A 149 9.13 0.74 -15.67
N THR A 150 10.28 1.24 -15.24
CA THR A 150 11.24 0.56 -14.35
C THR A 150 10.90 0.71 -12.86
N THR A 151 9.91 1.53 -12.51
CA THR A 151 9.63 1.92 -11.13
C THR A 151 8.86 0.85 -10.37
N MET A 152 7.86 0.29 -11.01
CA MET A 152 7.02 -0.80 -10.52
C MET A 152 6.82 -1.83 -11.64
N ASP A 153 6.38 -3.04 -11.29
CA ASP A 153 5.96 -4.02 -12.28
C ASP A 153 4.82 -3.43 -13.13
N GLU A 154 4.80 -3.72 -14.44
CA GLU A 154 3.79 -3.24 -15.39
C GLU A 154 2.36 -3.63 -14.96
N HIS A 155 2.23 -4.70 -14.17
CA HIS A 155 0.95 -5.15 -13.61
C HIS A 155 0.54 -4.42 -12.31
N VAL A 156 1.39 -3.55 -11.76
CA VAL A 156 1.18 -2.77 -10.53
C VAL A 156 1.49 -1.29 -10.80
N VAL A 157 0.79 -0.70 -11.78
CA VAL A 157 0.88 0.73 -12.06
C VAL A 157 -0.15 1.47 -11.19
N ILE A 158 0.33 2.38 -10.36
CA ILE A 158 -0.51 3.23 -9.51
C ILE A 158 -1.18 4.30 -10.37
N GLY A 159 -2.51 4.41 -10.28
CA GLY A 159 -3.32 5.22 -11.20
C GLY A 159 -3.64 4.49 -12.51
N GLY A 160 -3.30 3.20 -12.60
CA GLY A 160 -3.62 2.33 -13.74
C GLY A 160 -4.96 1.63 -13.58
N ASN A 161 -5.19 0.60 -14.39
CA ASN A 161 -6.48 -0.11 -14.44
C ASN A 161 -6.81 -0.88 -13.15
N TYR A 162 -5.78 -1.33 -12.42
CA TYR A 162 -5.93 -2.28 -11.31
C TYR A 162 -5.86 -1.65 -9.92
N PHE A 163 -5.09 -0.58 -9.74
CA PHE A 163 -4.89 0.07 -8.44
C PHE A 163 -4.77 1.59 -8.59
N ASP A 164 -5.52 2.31 -7.77
CA ASP A 164 -5.47 3.78 -7.72
C ASP A 164 -5.63 4.28 -6.28
N VAL A 165 -4.95 5.38 -5.94
CA VAL A 165 -5.04 6.00 -4.61
C VAL A 165 -5.80 7.30 -4.76
N MET A 166 -6.94 7.42 -4.07
CA MET A 166 -7.93 8.47 -4.31
C MET A 166 -7.71 9.69 -3.43
N ASP A 167 -7.60 9.47 -2.13
CA ASP A 167 -7.46 10.55 -1.15
C ASP A 167 -6.75 10.10 0.12
N GLY A 168 -6.22 11.10 0.84
CA GLY A 168 -5.66 10.94 2.17
C GLY A 168 -6.20 12.00 3.13
N THR A 169 -6.33 11.63 4.40
CA THR A 169 -6.76 12.54 5.46
C THR A 169 -5.85 12.41 6.68
N TYR A 170 -5.28 13.53 7.11
CA TYR A 170 -4.65 13.68 8.41
C TYR A 170 -5.64 14.28 9.41
N VAL A 171 -5.72 13.70 10.61
CA VAL A 171 -6.46 14.26 11.74
C VAL A 171 -5.57 14.27 12.97
N LEU A 172 -5.45 15.43 13.61
CA LEU A 172 -4.72 15.58 14.87
C LEU A 172 -5.71 15.65 16.03
N GLN A 173 -5.67 14.64 16.89
CA GLN A 173 -6.50 14.54 18.09
C GLN A 173 -5.64 14.83 19.33
N LYS A 174 -6.11 15.74 20.20
CA LYS A 174 -5.48 15.96 21.51
C LYS A 174 -5.82 14.81 22.45
N LEU A 175 -4.81 14.18 23.04
CA LEU A 175 -4.98 13.17 24.09
C LEU A 175 -4.81 13.81 25.46
N ASN A 176 -3.63 14.43 25.70
CA ASN A 176 -3.25 15.04 26.97
C ASN A 176 -2.69 16.46 26.76
N ALA A 177 -2.17 17.10 27.81
CA ALA A 177 -1.57 18.43 27.72
C ALA A 177 -0.42 18.52 26.72
N ASN A 178 0.39 17.46 26.58
CA ASN A 178 1.58 17.43 25.72
C ASN A 178 1.63 16.21 24.78
N THR A 179 0.50 15.51 24.61
CA THR A 179 0.41 14.30 23.78
C THR A 179 -0.73 14.42 22.79
N TYR A 180 -0.45 14.17 21.53
CA TYR A 180 -1.40 14.20 20.43
C TYR A 180 -1.35 12.89 19.65
N ARG A 181 -2.50 12.43 19.16
CA ARG A 181 -2.63 11.32 18.23
C ARG A 181 -2.79 11.86 16.82
N LEU A 182 -1.89 11.46 15.93
CA LEU A 182 -1.98 11.75 14.50
C LEU A 182 -2.57 10.53 13.80
N HIS A 183 -3.77 10.71 13.24
CA HIS A 183 -4.46 9.71 12.43
C HIS A 183 -4.19 9.95 10.96
N LEU A 184 -3.96 8.88 10.21
CA LEU A 184 -3.81 8.89 8.76
C LEU A 184 -4.78 7.88 8.14
N TYR A 185 -5.69 8.41 7.33
CA TYR A 185 -6.63 7.64 6.52
C TYR A 185 -6.21 7.75 5.06
N SER A 186 -6.30 6.67 4.30
CA SER A 186 -6.15 6.70 2.85
C SER A 186 -7.13 5.78 2.18
N HIS A 187 -7.80 6.30 1.16
CA HIS A 187 -8.75 5.56 0.35
C HIS A 187 -8.10 5.16 -0.95
N PHE A 188 -8.18 3.87 -1.29
CA PHE A 188 -7.65 3.33 -2.53
C PHE A 188 -8.66 2.42 -3.20
N LYS A 189 -8.54 2.31 -4.51
CA LYS A 189 -9.40 1.55 -5.39
C LYS A 189 -8.63 0.34 -5.90
N LEU A 190 -9.29 -0.81 -5.92
CA LEU A 190 -8.79 -2.02 -6.56
C LEU A 190 -9.82 -2.57 -7.53
N THR A 191 -9.36 -2.90 -8.73
CA THR A 191 -10.18 -3.50 -9.78
C THR A 191 -9.53 -4.82 -10.19
N THR A 192 -9.81 -5.92 -9.49
CA THR A 192 -9.19 -7.22 -9.78
C THR A 192 -10.22 -8.35 -9.73
N THR A 193 -9.90 -9.50 -10.35
CA THR A 193 -10.69 -10.74 -10.23
C THR A 193 -10.42 -11.47 -8.91
N PHE A 194 -9.27 -11.20 -8.26
CA PHE A 194 -8.85 -11.81 -6.98
C PHE A 194 -8.80 -10.78 -5.83
N ASN A 195 -9.87 -10.03 -5.66
CA ASN A 195 -9.90 -8.88 -4.74
C ASN A 195 -9.55 -9.23 -3.29
N PHE A 196 -9.87 -10.42 -2.78
CA PHE A 196 -9.52 -10.79 -1.41
C PHE A 196 -7.99 -10.77 -1.19
N TYR A 197 -7.25 -11.45 -2.07
CA TYR A 197 -5.79 -11.49 -1.98
C TYR A 197 -5.18 -10.10 -2.25
N ALA A 198 -5.62 -9.43 -3.32
CA ALA A 198 -5.10 -8.13 -3.71
C ALA A 198 -5.36 -7.05 -2.65
N SER A 199 -6.56 -7.01 -2.06
CA SER A 199 -6.91 -6.05 -1.00
C SER A 199 -6.15 -6.30 0.29
N TRP A 200 -5.89 -7.56 0.65
CA TRP A 200 -5.09 -7.86 1.82
C TRP A 200 -3.65 -7.34 1.67
N TRP A 201 -3.00 -7.64 0.54
CA TRP A 201 -1.65 -7.13 0.26
C TRP A 201 -1.60 -5.61 0.10
N ALA A 202 -2.53 -5.02 -0.65
CA ALA A 202 -2.58 -3.57 -0.84
C ALA A 202 -2.79 -2.84 0.49
N GLY A 203 -3.64 -3.38 1.38
CA GLY A 203 -3.86 -2.86 2.71
C GLY A 203 -2.60 -2.92 3.59
N LEU A 204 -1.85 -4.03 3.53
CA LEU A 204 -0.57 -4.16 4.25
C LEU A 204 0.49 -3.17 3.73
N ILE A 205 0.62 -3.03 2.41
CA ILE A 205 1.57 -2.09 1.80
C ILE A 205 1.19 -0.65 2.15
N MET A 206 -0.10 -0.27 2.05
CA MET A 206 -0.52 1.09 2.40
C MET A 206 -0.25 1.38 3.88
N LYS A 207 -0.56 0.44 4.77
CA LYS A 207 -0.28 0.61 6.20
C LYS A 207 1.22 0.75 6.47
N ASP A 208 2.08 0.00 5.78
CA ASP A 208 3.54 0.12 5.93
C ASP A 208 4.04 1.50 5.49
N ILE A 209 3.57 2.00 4.33
CA ILE A 209 3.91 3.35 3.83
C ILE A 209 3.43 4.42 4.82
N GLN A 210 2.16 4.34 5.26
CA GLN A 210 1.60 5.29 6.21
C GLN A 210 2.36 5.28 7.54
N ASN A 211 2.65 4.10 8.09
CA ASN A 211 3.40 3.95 9.34
C ASN A 211 4.81 4.52 9.23
N ASN A 212 5.50 4.30 8.10
CA ASN A 212 6.81 4.87 7.85
C ASN A 212 6.76 6.41 7.89
N ILE A 213 5.81 7.03 7.20
CA ILE A 213 5.62 8.49 7.23
C ILE A 213 5.33 8.99 8.65
N LEU A 214 4.43 8.32 9.37
CA LEU A 214 4.07 8.68 10.75
C LEU A 214 5.27 8.56 11.71
N GLN A 215 6.11 7.54 11.54
CA GLN A 215 7.32 7.35 12.33
C GLN A 215 8.37 8.44 12.03
N VAL A 216 8.57 8.80 10.77
CA VAL A 216 9.45 9.91 10.38
C VAL A 216 8.98 11.23 11.00
N ILE A 217 7.66 11.48 11.02
CA ILE A 217 7.11 12.66 11.70
C ILE A 217 7.40 12.59 13.20
N LYS A 218 7.21 11.42 13.83
CA LYS A 218 7.49 11.22 15.25
C LYS A 218 8.92 11.55 15.63
N GLU A 219 9.89 11.02 14.89
CA GLU A 219 11.32 11.28 15.13
C GLU A 219 11.73 12.74 14.95
N ARG A 220 10.97 13.52 14.17
CA ARG A 220 11.28 14.94 13.94
C ARG A 220 10.66 15.86 14.98
N VAL A 221 9.60 15.42 15.64
CA VAL A 221 8.83 16.25 16.58
C VAL A 221 9.20 15.98 18.03
N GLU A 222 9.54 14.74 18.37
CA GLU A 222 10.11 14.34 19.68
C GLU A 222 11.61 14.67 19.74
#